data_AF-A0A3B0RFS3-F1
#
_entry.id   AF-A0A3B0RFS3-F1
#
_cell.length_a   1.000
_cell.length_b   1.000
_cell.length_c   1.000
_cell.angle_alpha   90.00
_cell.angle_beta   90.00
_cell.angle_gamma   90.00
#
_symmetry.space_group_name_H-M   'P 1'
#
loop_
_entity.id
_entity.type
_entity.pdbx_description
1 polymer ?
#
loop_
_entity_poly.entity_id
_entity_poly.type
_entity_poly.pdbx_seq_one_letter_code
_entity_poly.pdbx_strand_id
1 'polypeptide(L)'
;MFPFVFPVDWGEGHFIGVVRILDRVCVRAGLTNVTPHTLRHTFASMAASQGFSELTISGLLGHAPRGVTQRYVHLDTALIIAADQIAAEIARLLSGGELRPIREIKQARSLAHAYLSNHHLN
;
A
#
# COMPACT_ATOMS: atom_id res chain seq x y z
N MET A 1 16.94 24.29 0.70
CA MET A 1 16.00 23.15 0.61
C MET A 1 15.33 23.04 1.97
N PHE A 2 13.99 23.12 2.07
CA PHE A 2 13.33 22.90 3.34
C PHE A 2 13.52 21.43 3.76
N PRO A 3 13.97 21.15 5.00
CA PRO A 3 14.33 19.79 5.42
C PRO A 3 13.12 18.84 5.56
N PHE A 4 11.89 19.36 5.46
CA PHE A 4 10.66 18.61 5.69
C PHE A 4 9.69 18.76 4.51
N VAL A 5 9.06 17.65 4.11
CA VAL A 5 7.98 17.64 3.11
C VAL A 5 6.73 18.35 3.63
N PHE A 6 6.44 18.19 4.92
CA PHE A 6 5.36 18.87 5.63
C PHE A 6 5.95 19.71 6.77
N PRO A 7 6.23 21.00 6.55
CA PRO A 7 6.77 21.89 7.59
C PRO A 7 5.68 22.26 8.61
N VAL A 8 6.11 22.76 9.78
CA VAL A 8 5.21 23.43 10.73
C VAL A 8 4.70 24.76 10.18
N ASP A 9 3.50 25.17 10.60
CA ASP A 9 2.93 26.47 10.21
C ASP A 9 3.75 27.66 10.76
N TRP A 10 4.42 27.46 11.90
CA TRP A 10 5.19 28.49 12.60
C TRP A 10 6.45 27.90 13.24
N GLY A 11 7.59 28.56 13.04
CA GLY A 11 8.89 28.14 13.58
C GLY A 11 9.64 27.14 12.69
N GLU A 12 10.58 26.41 13.31
CA GLU A 12 11.37 25.38 12.63
C GLU A 12 10.93 23.98 13.10
N GLY A 13 10.66 23.07 12.16
CA GLY A 13 10.26 21.70 12.48
C GLY A 13 9.35 21.06 11.43
N HIS A 14 8.96 19.82 11.69
CA HIS A 14 8.00 19.06 10.88
C HIS A 14 6.61 19.06 11.50
N PHE A 15 5.60 18.88 10.66
CA PHE A 15 4.21 18.80 11.07
C PHE A 15 3.94 17.59 11.99
N ILE A 16 3.43 17.84 13.21
CA ILE A 16 3.08 16.80 14.21
C ILE A 16 1.56 16.60 14.40
N GLY A 17 0.72 17.34 13.67
CA GLY A 17 -0.73 17.38 13.88
C GLY A 17 -1.53 16.25 13.21
N VAL A 18 -0.88 15.22 12.64
CA VAL A 18 -1.52 14.20 11.80
C VAL A 18 -2.67 13.50 12.52
N VAL A 19 -2.47 13.07 13.78
CA VAL A 19 -3.50 12.37 14.57
C VAL A 19 -4.74 13.26 14.74
N ARG A 20 -4.54 14.52 15.15
CA ARG A 20 -5.65 15.47 15.35
C ARG A 20 -6.39 15.79 14.05
N ILE A 21 -5.69 15.87 12.92
CA ILE A 21 -6.34 16.06 11.62
C ILE A 21 -7.16 14.82 11.28
N LEU A 22 -6.60 13.63 11.43
CA LEU A 22 -7.27 12.38 11.13
C LEU A 22 -8.55 12.22 11.96
N ASP A 23 -8.49 12.51 13.27
CA ASP A 23 -9.67 12.46 14.14
C ASP A 23 -10.81 13.34 13.61
N ARG A 24 -10.50 14.58 13.18
CA ARG A 24 -11.51 15.47 12.59
C ARG A 24 -12.09 14.93 11.28
N VAL A 25 -11.26 14.32 10.44
CA VAL A 25 -11.71 13.70 9.18
C VAL A 25 -12.63 12.51 9.50
N CYS A 26 -12.25 11.66 10.45
CA CYS A 26 -13.05 10.51 10.88
C CYS A 26 -14.40 10.91 11.46
N VAL A 27 -14.45 11.96 12.29
CA VAL A 27 -15.72 12.51 12.81
C VAL A 27 -16.65 12.94 11.66
N ARG A 28 -16.12 13.63 10.65
CA ARG A 28 -16.92 14.05 9.48
C ARG A 28 -17.38 12.88 8.62
N ALA A 29 -16.59 11.81 8.58
CA ALA A 29 -16.90 10.59 7.85
C ALA A 29 -17.77 9.60 8.65
N GLY A 30 -18.11 9.89 9.92
CA GLY A 30 -18.83 8.95 10.78
C GLY A 30 -18.04 7.69 11.16
N LEU A 31 -16.70 7.76 11.12
CA LEU A 31 -15.81 6.64 11.42
C LEU A 31 -15.30 6.71 12.86
N THR A 32 -15.30 5.58 13.55
CA THR A 32 -14.77 5.43 14.91
C THR A 32 -13.57 4.49 14.95
N ASN A 33 -12.67 4.66 15.91
CA ASN A 33 -11.50 3.79 16.14
C ASN A 33 -10.52 3.69 14.96
N VAL A 34 -10.41 4.75 14.15
CA VAL A 34 -9.44 4.85 13.06
C VAL A 34 -8.22 5.63 13.54
N THR A 35 -7.05 5.02 13.40
CA THR A 35 -5.75 5.63 13.71
C THR A 35 -4.85 5.60 12.47
N PRO A 36 -3.71 6.30 12.45
CA PRO A 36 -2.73 6.13 11.38
C PRO A 36 -2.27 4.67 11.22
N HIS A 37 -2.25 3.91 12.33
CA HIS A 37 -1.93 2.48 12.29
C HIS A 37 -3.04 1.65 11.62
N THR A 38 -4.31 2.02 11.83
CA THR A 38 -5.45 1.42 11.11
C THR A 38 -5.30 1.63 9.61
N LEU A 39 -4.97 2.85 9.16
CA LEU A 39 -4.75 3.14 7.73
C LEU A 39 -3.56 2.34 7.15
N ARG A 40 -2.47 2.23 7.93
CA ARG A 40 -1.31 1.41 7.56
C ARG A 40 -1.67 -0.07 7.41
N HIS A 41 -2.49 -0.61 8.32
CA HIS A 41 -3.00 -1.97 8.19
C HIS A 41 -3.89 -2.14 6.96
N THR A 42 -4.78 -1.20 6.68
CA THR A 42 -5.60 -1.22 5.46
C THR A 42 -4.72 -1.25 4.21
N PHE A 43 -3.67 -0.44 4.14
CA PHE A 43 -2.71 -0.48 3.04
C PHE A 43 -2.06 -1.87 2.88
N ALA A 44 -1.62 -2.49 3.98
CA ALA A 44 -1.06 -3.83 3.96
C ALA A 44 -2.08 -4.90 3.51
N SER A 45 -3.33 -4.81 3.97
CA SER A 45 -4.42 -5.71 3.56
C SER A 45 -4.74 -5.57 2.07
N MET A 46 -4.71 -4.35 1.54
CA MET A 46 -4.89 -4.09 0.09
C MET A 46 -3.72 -4.62 -0.74
N ALA A 47 -2.49 -4.56 -0.22
CA ALA A 47 -1.36 -5.18 -0.88
C ALA A 47 -1.50 -6.73 -0.91
N ALA A 48 -1.92 -7.32 0.21
CA ALA A 48 -2.16 -8.75 0.29
C ALA A 48 -3.31 -9.21 -0.64
N SER A 49 -4.39 -8.42 -0.76
CA SER A 49 -5.51 -8.75 -1.65
C SER A 49 -5.10 -8.71 -3.13
N GLN A 50 -4.16 -7.84 -3.51
CA GLN A 50 -3.57 -7.79 -4.85
C GLN A 50 -2.52 -8.89 -5.12
N GLY A 51 -2.19 -9.69 -4.11
CA GLY A 51 -1.30 -10.83 -4.22
C GLY A 51 0.19 -10.49 -4.16
N PHE A 52 0.55 -9.34 -3.57
CA PHE A 52 1.96 -9.05 -3.27
C PHE A 52 2.50 -10.02 -2.21
N SER A 53 3.78 -10.37 -2.33
CA SER A 53 4.44 -11.27 -1.38
C SER A 53 4.61 -10.60 0.00
N GLU A 54 4.70 -11.41 1.06
CA GLU A 54 4.98 -10.90 2.41
C GLU A 54 6.29 -10.11 2.47
N LEU A 55 7.30 -10.52 1.68
CA LEU A 55 8.57 -9.80 1.57
C LEU A 55 8.38 -8.38 1.00
N THR A 56 7.58 -8.26 -0.07
CA THR A 56 7.24 -6.97 -0.69
C THR A 56 6.44 -6.10 0.27
N ILE A 57 5.42 -6.66 0.93
CA ILE A 57 4.60 -5.94 1.91
C ILE A 57 5.46 -5.46 3.08
N SER A 58 6.35 -6.31 3.59
CA SER A 58 7.28 -5.97 4.67
C SER A 58 8.22 -4.82 4.27
N GLY A 59 8.72 -4.83 3.04
CA GLY A 59 9.50 -3.73 2.46
C GLY A 59 8.71 -2.43 2.33
N LEU A 60 7.48 -2.47 1.80
CA LEU A 60 6.60 -1.30 1.68
C LEU A 60 6.28 -0.68 3.03
N LEU A 61 6.14 -1.51 4.05
CA LEU A 61 5.90 -1.09 5.42
C LEU A 61 7.18 -0.55 6.09
N GLY A 62 8.36 -0.73 5.50
CA GLY A 62 9.63 -0.29 6.09
C GLY A 62 10.01 -1.13 7.31
N HIS A 63 9.63 -2.40 7.36
CA HIS A 63 10.11 -3.31 8.39
C HIS A 63 11.60 -3.62 8.19
N ALA A 64 12.34 -3.67 9.30
CA ALA A 64 13.74 -4.06 9.27
C ALA A 64 13.91 -5.44 8.60
N PRO A 65 14.95 -5.64 7.76
CA PRO A 65 15.17 -6.91 7.09
C PRO A 65 15.38 -8.05 8.10
N ARG A 66 14.57 -9.10 8.03
CA ARG A 66 14.72 -10.30 8.86
C ARG A 66 15.52 -11.37 8.09
N GLY A 67 16.81 -11.10 7.90
CA GLY A 67 17.75 -12.06 7.29
C GLY A 67 18.50 -11.54 6.08
N VAL A 68 19.23 -12.44 5.42
CA VAL A 68 20.07 -12.10 4.26
C VAL A 68 19.26 -11.96 2.99
N THR A 69 18.23 -12.78 2.78
CA THR A 69 17.38 -12.77 1.58
C THR A 69 16.67 -11.43 1.35
N GLN A 70 16.22 -10.79 2.43
CA GLN A 70 15.52 -9.51 2.37
C GLN A 70 16.46 -8.32 2.07
N ARG A 71 17.78 -8.51 2.13
CA ARG A 71 18.81 -7.52 1.76
C ARG A 71 19.25 -7.58 0.29
N TYR A 72 19.00 -8.70 -0.41
CA TYR A 72 19.40 -8.87 -1.81
C TYR A 72 18.39 -8.38 -2.83
N VAL A 73 17.16 -8.09 -2.40
CA VAL A 73 16.19 -7.55 -3.33
C VAL A 73 16.54 -6.08 -3.57
N HIS A 74 16.79 -5.71 -4.82
CA HIS A 74 16.79 -4.32 -5.28
C HIS A 74 15.35 -3.78 -5.21
N LEU A 75 14.89 -3.63 -3.97
CA LEU A 75 13.51 -3.47 -3.59
C LEU A 75 13.04 -2.06 -3.97
N ASP A 76 13.92 -1.07 -4.13
CA ASP A 76 13.53 0.33 -4.33
C ASP A 76 12.58 0.53 -5.54
N THR A 77 12.97 0.13 -6.75
CA THR A 77 12.10 0.28 -7.93
C THR A 77 10.86 -0.61 -7.86
N ALA A 78 11.01 -1.86 -7.38
CA ALA A 78 9.90 -2.80 -7.27
C ALA A 78 8.86 -2.36 -6.22
N LEU A 79 9.30 -1.72 -5.13
CA LEU A 79 8.43 -1.15 -4.10
C LEU A 79 7.70 0.08 -4.59
N ILE A 80 8.37 0.94 -5.35
CA ILE A 80 7.71 2.12 -5.95
C ILE A 80 6.56 1.65 -6.85
N ILE A 81 6.83 0.71 -7.77
CA ILE A 81 5.80 0.14 -8.65
C ILE A 81 4.68 -0.52 -7.84
N ALA A 82 5.01 -1.30 -6.82
CA ALA A 82 4.01 -1.93 -5.97
C ALA A 82 3.16 -0.90 -5.21
N ALA A 83 3.78 0.15 -4.66
CA ALA A 83 3.09 1.23 -3.97
C ALA A 83 2.12 1.97 -4.90
N ASP A 84 2.55 2.27 -6.13
CA ASP A 84 1.71 2.91 -7.15
C ASP A 84 0.50 2.03 -7.53
N GLN A 85 0.71 0.72 -7.71
CA GLN A 85 -0.38 -0.23 -7.99
C GLN A 85 -1.37 -0.29 -6.83
N ILE A 86 -0.89 -0.31 -5.59
CA ILE A 86 -1.74 -0.32 -4.40
C ILE A 86 -2.54 0.98 -4.28
N ALA A 87 -1.88 2.12 -4.47
CA ALA A 87 -2.53 3.43 -4.43
C ALA A 87 -3.60 3.58 -5.52
N ALA A 88 -3.33 3.10 -6.73
CA ALA A 88 -4.29 3.13 -7.84
C ALA A 88 -5.54 2.29 -7.54
N GLU A 89 -5.39 1.11 -6.95
CA GLU A 89 -6.54 0.29 -6.56
C GLU A 89 -7.35 0.93 -5.42
N ILE A 90 -6.69 1.51 -4.41
CA ILE A 90 -7.39 2.27 -3.36
C ILE A 90 -8.16 3.44 -3.97
N ALA A 91 -7.55 4.19 -4.90
CA ALA A 91 -8.22 5.31 -5.57
C ALA A 91 -9.44 4.85 -6.39
N ARG A 92 -9.34 3.70 -7.08
CA ARG A 92 -10.46 3.10 -7.81
C ARG A 92 -11.63 2.77 -6.88
N LEU A 93 -11.36 2.18 -5.72
CA LEU A 93 -12.39 1.84 -4.72
C LEU A 93 -13.03 3.09 -4.13
N LEU A 94 -12.23 4.13 -3.80
CA LEU A 94 -12.73 5.41 -3.33
C LEU A 94 -13.61 6.13 -4.37
N SER A 95 -13.40 5.84 -5.65
CA SER A 95 -14.21 6.35 -6.77
C SER A 95 -15.50 5.54 -7.00
N GLY A 96 -15.87 4.64 -6.08
CA GLY A 96 -17.08 3.81 -6.17
C GLY A 96 -16.87 2.46 -6.86
N GLY A 97 -15.62 2.06 -7.11
CA GLY A 97 -15.32 0.73 -7.63
C GLY A 97 -15.66 -0.38 -6.62
N GLU A 98 -16.12 -1.53 -7.12
CA GLU A 98 -16.42 -2.68 -6.27
C GLU A 98 -15.16 -3.41 -5.79
N LEU A 99 -15.22 -3.95 -4.57
CA LEU A 99 -14.18 -4.82 -4.02
C LEU A 99 -14.20 -6.16 -4.75
N ARG A 100 -13.06 -6.57 -5.30
CA ARG A 100 -12.91 -7.89 -5.91
C ARG A 100 -12.54 -8.91 -4.84
N PRO A 101 -13.30 -10.02 -4.69
CA PRO A 101 -12.94 -11.09 -3.79
C PRO A 101 -11.53 -11.64 -4.09
N ILE A 102 -10.76 -11.96 -3.03
CA ILE A 102 -9.39 -12.51 -3.16
C ILE A 102 -9.36 -13.77 -4.04
N ARG A 103 -10.43 -14.58 -4.02
CA ARG A 103 -10.55 -15.77 -4.87
C ARG A 103 -10.55 -15.42 -6.36
N GLU A 104 -11.25 -14.38 -6.76
CA GLU A 104 -11.32 -13.93 -8.16
C GLU A 104 -9.99 -13.36 -8.62
N ILE A 105 -9.30 -12.61 -7.77
CA ILE A 105 -7.95 -12.08 -8.07
C ILE A 105 -6.95 -13.22 -8.28
N LYS A 106 -6.96 -14.23 -7.40
CA LYS A 106 -6.10 -15.42 -7.54
C LYS A 106 -6.42 -16.21 -8.80
N GLN A 107 -7.71 -16.40 -9.13
CA GLN A 107 -8.13 -17.07 -10.36
C GLN A 107 -7.71 -16.30 -11.61
N ALA A 108 -7.94 -14.99 -11.66
CA ALA A 108 -7.53 -14.15 -12.80
C ALA A 108 -6.01 -14.19 -13.03
N ARG A 109 -5.19 -14.17 -11.96
CA ARG A 109 -3.73 -14.33 -12.07
C ARG A 109 -3.33 -15.71 -12.55
N SER A 110 -3.97 -16.77 -12.07
CA SER A 110 -3.72 -18.14 -12.53
C SER A 110 -4.03 -18.31 -14.01
N LEU A 111 -5.15 -17.74 -14.46
CA LEU A 111 -5.58 -17.78 -15.86
C LEU A 111 -4.63 -16.97 -16.76
N ALA A 112 -4.21 -15.78 -16.33
CA ALA A 112 -3.23 -14.97 -17.06
C ALA A 112 -1.88 -15.70 -17.18
N HIS A 113 -1.42 -16.36 -16.11
CA HIS A 113 -0.19 -17.16 -16.16
C HIS A 113 -0.32 -18.33 -17.14
N ALA A 114 -1.42 -19.07 -17.09
CA ALA A 114 -1.68 -20.19 -18.01
C ALA A 114 -1.78 -19.73 -19.47
N TYR A 115 -2.40 -18.57 -19.71
CA TYR A 115 -2.50 -17.98 -21.05
C TYR A 115 -1.13 -17.59 -21.62
N LEU A 116 -0.28 -16.95 -20.81
CA LEU A 116 1.08 -16.57 -21.22
C LEU A 116 1.98 -17.80 -21.43
N SER A 117 1.86 -18.84 -20.60
CA SER A 117 2.60 -20.09 -20.79
C SER A 117 2.21 -20.84 -22.07
N ASN A 118 0.93 -20.77 -22.48
CA ASN A 118 0.44 -21.43 -23.69
C ASN A 118 0.77 -20.67 -24.99
N HIS A 119 1.07 -19.36 -24.91
CA HIS A 119 1.40 -18.54 -26.09
C HIS A 119 2.91 -18.33 -26.32
N HIS A 120 3.77 -18.85 -25.45
CA HIS A 120 5.22 -18.90 -25.68
C HIS A 120 5.69 -20.16 -26.46
N LEU A 121 4.77 -21.01 -26.93
CA LEU A 121 5.05 -22.26 -27.65
C LEU A 121 4.69 -22.24 -29.15
N ASN A 122 4.38 -21.08 -29.74
CA ASN A 122 4.14 -20.92 -31.17
C ASN A 122 5.14 -19.98 -31.82
#